data_AF-A0A182SIS0-F1
#
_entry.id   AF-A0A182SIS0-F1
#
_cell.length_a   1.000
_cell.length_b   1.000
_cell.length_c   1.000
_cell.angle_alpha   90.00
_cell.angle_beta   90.00
_cell.angle_gamma   90.00
#
_symmetry.space_group_name_H-M   'P 1'
#
loop_
_entity.id
_entity.type
_entity.pdbx_description
1 polymer ?
#
loop_
_entity_poly.entity_id
_entity_poly.type
_entity_poly.pdbx_seq_one_letter_code
_entity_poly.pdbx_strand_id
1 'polypeptide(L)'
;MATPPDSPIEEVVYELEPTRAPKPIPVALEDLCRLTKFTRQEIRVMYRGFKTECPDGVVHEDSFKDIYAKFFPHGNSSLYAHYVFKAFDVNCNGSITFRVSGTANVYR
;
A
#
# COMPACT_ATOMS: atom_id res chain seq x y z
N MET A 1 -63.52 22.52 1.68
CA MET A 1 -62.70 21.64 0.82
C MET A 1 -61.47 22.43 0.43
N ALA A 2 -60.35 22.24 1.13
CA ALA A 2 -59.08 22.89 0.80
C ALA A 2 -58.12 21.79 0.33
N THR A 3 -57.70 21.86 -0.93
CA THR A 3 -56.63 21.04 -1.50
C THR A 3 -55.31 21.38 -0.81
N PRO A 4 -54.48 20.40 -0.41
CA PRO A 4 -53.15 20.67 0.14
C PRO A 4 -52.27 21.34 -0.93
N PRO A 5 -51.41 22.29 -0.56
CA PRO A 5 -50.39 22.80 -1.48
C PRO A 5 -49.43 21.66 -1.82
N ASP A 6 -49.28 21.40 -3.12
CA ASP A 6 -48.28 20.50 -3.68
C ASP A 6 -46.90 21.14 -3.42
N SER A 7 -46.27 20.75 -2.32
CA SER A 7 -44.87 21.09 -2.07
C SER A 7 -44.02 20.14 -2.92
N PRO A 8 -43.22 20.65 -3.87
CA PRO A 8 -42.25 19.83 -4.55
C PRO A 8 -41.29 19.30 -3.49
N ILE A 9 -41.30 17.98 -3.29
CA ILE A 9 -40.23 17.30 -2.58
C ILE A 9 -39.04 17.46 -3.51
N GLU A 10 -38.19 18.47 -3.28
CA GLU A 10 -36.87 18.51 -3.89
C GLU A 10 -36.17 17.23 -3.44
N GLU A 11 -36.05 16.27 -4.37
CA GLU A 11 -35.17 15.13 -4.21
C GLU A 11 -33.77 15.67 -3.96
N VAL A 12 -33.40 15.79 -2.68
CA VAL A 12 -32.01 15.94 -2.28
C VAL A 12 -31.37 14.61 -2.61
N VAL A 13 -30.95 14.47 -3.87
CA VAL A 13 -29.98 13.47 -4.29
C VAL A 13 -28.73 13.80 -3.50
N TYR A 14 -28.57 13.15 -2.35
CA TYR A 14 -27.29 13.07 -1.67
C TYR A 14 -26.37 12.30 -2.63
N GLU A 15 -25.73 13.03 -3.55
CA GLU A 15 -24.57 12.54 -4.26
C GLU A 15 -23.55 12.16 -3.18
N LEU A 16 -23.48 10.87 -2.89
CA LEU A 16 -22.48 10.28 -2.03
C LEU A 16 -21.14 10.59 -2.69
N GLU A 17 -20.45 11.63 -2.22
CA GLU A 17 -19.06 11.88 -2.61
C GLU A 17 -18.32 10.54 -2.43
N PRO A 18 -17.69 10.00 -3.48
CA PRO A 18 -16.97 8.75 -3.36
C PRO A 18 -15.92 8.93 -2.25
N THR A 19 -16.07 8.14 -1.19
CA THR A 19 -15.21 8.10 0.00
C THR A 19 -13.79 8.46 -0.40
N ARG A 20 -13.33 9.64 0.04
CA ARG A 20 -12.00 10.17 -0.27
C ARG A 20 -10.97 9.17 0.24
N ALA A 21 -10.56 8.25 -0.63
CA ALA A 21 -9.47 7.34 -0.34
C ALA A 21 -8.27 8.22 0.06
N PRO A 22 -7.62 7.94 1.22
CA PRO A 22 -6.52 8.77 1.69
C PRO A 22 -5.53 8.98 0.57
N LYS A 23 -5.33 10.26 0.18
CA LYS A 23 -4.35 10.62 -0.82
C LYS A 23 -2.99 10.26 -0.22
N PRO A 24 -2.29 9.31 -0.82
CA PRO A 24 -1.07 8.80 -0.23
C PRO A 24 0.04 9.83 -0.38
N ILE A 25 0.68 10.08 0.76
CA ILE A 25 1.64 11.17 0.91
C ILE A 25 2.96 10.70 0.30
N PRO A 26 3.54 11.46 -0.66
CA PRO A 26 4.85 11.13 -1.18
C PRO A 26 5.89 11.26 -0.05
N VAL A 27 6.48 10.14 0.36
CA VAL A 27 7.57 10.11 1.35
C VAL A 27 8.89 10.36 0.62
N ALA A 28 9.69 11.31 1.10
CA ALA A 28 11.02 11.57 0.54
C ALA A 28 11.96 10.37 0.79
N LEU A 29 12.84 10.08 -0.16
CA LEU A 29 13.77 8.95 -0.03
C LEU A 29 14.73 9.15 1.14
N GLU A 30 15.14 10.40 1.41
CA GLU A 30 15.95 10.77 2.57
C GLU A 30 15.26 10.44 3.90
N ASP A 31 13.95 10.66 3.99
CA ASP A 31 13.17 10.33 5.18
C ASP A 31 13.10 8.82 5.38
N LEU A 32 12.89 8.06 4.30
CA LEU A 32 12.91 6.60 4.36
C LEU A 32 14.28 6.08 4.82
N CYS A 33 15.38 6.63 4.29
CA CYS A 33 16.72 6.28 4.74
C CYS A 33 16.93 6.59 6.23
N ARG A 34 16.48 7.77 6.69
CA ARG A 34 16.65 8.18 8.09
C ARG A 34 15.86 7.30 9.06
N LEU A 35 14.63 6.94 8.69
CA LEU A 35 13.71 6.15 9.51
C LEU A 35 14.10 4.67 9.56
N THR A 36 14.48 4.10 8.42
CA THR A 36 14.75 2.64 8.30
C THR A 36 16.21 2.27 8.49
N LYS A 37 17.12 3.26 8.43
CA LYS A 37 18.58 3.07 8.37
C LYS A 37 19.07 2.31 7.13
N PHE A 38 18.21 2.09 6.15
CA PHE A 38 18.62 1.58 4.84
C PHE A 38 19.21 2.68 3.97
N THR A 39 20.16 2.29 3.14
CA THR A 39 20.73 3.12 2.09
C THR A 39 19.71 3.36 0.98
N ARG A 40 19.92 4.43 0.19
CA ARG A 40 19.10 4.73 -1.00
C ARG A 40 19.03 3.53 -1.95
N GLN A 41 20.14 2.78 -2.08
CA GLN A 41 20.23 1.65 -2.99
C GLN A 41 19.37 0.48 -2.50
N GLU A 42 19.42 0.14 -1.21
CA GLU A 42 18.59 -0.92 -0.62
C GLU A 42 17.11 -0.61 -0.77
N ILE A 43 16.69 0.63 -0.49
CA ILE A 43 15.30 1.07 -0.63
C ILE A 43 14.84 1.00 -2.09
N ARG A 44 15.70 1.37 -3.04
CA ARG A 44 15.39 1.25 -4.48
C ARG A 44 15.28 -0.20 -4.92
N VAL A 45 16.16 -1.09 -4.46
CA VAL A 45 16.08 -2.53 -4.74
C VAL A 45 14.78 -3.10 -4.19
N MET A 46 14.43 -2.74 -2.96
CA MET A 46 13.17 -3.13 -2.31
C MET A 46 11.96 -2.69 -3.12
N TYR A 47 11.88 -1.40 -3.42
CA TYR A 47 10.78 -0.83 -4.17
C TYR A 47 10.64 -1.45 -5.57
N ARG A 48 11.76 -1.68 -6.27
CA ARG A 48 11.75 -2.33 -7.60
C ARG A 48 11.29 -3.78 -7.50
N GLY A 49 11.75 -4.52 -6.50
CA GLY A 49 11.30 -5.89 -6.23
C GLY A 49 9.78 -5.93 -6.02
N PHE A 50 9.28 -5.16 -5.05
CA PHE A 50 7.85 -5.12 -4.76
C PHE A 50 7.00 -4.62 -5.93
N LYS A 51 7.44 -3.58 -6.66
CA LYS A 51 6.69 -3.09 -7.82
C LYS A 51 6.63 -4.09 -8.98
N THR A 52 7.66 -4.92 -9.14
CA THR A 52 7.73 -5.90 -10.24
C THR A 52 6.90 -7.14 -9.92
N GLU A 53 6.99 -7.63 -8.69
CA GLU A 53 6.29 -8.84 -8.24
C GLU A 53 4.82 -8.59 -7.88
N CYS A 54 4.39 -7.33 -7.75
CA CYS A 54 3.04 -6.97 -7.29
C CYS A 54 2.36 -5.98 -8.25
N PRO A 55 1.99 -6.39 -9.47
CA PRO A 55 1.36 -5.52 -10.47
C PRO A 55 0.00 -4.97 -9.99
N ASP A 56 -0.77 -5.79 -9.27
CA ASP A 56 -2.08 -5.40 -8.71
C ASP A 56 -1.98 -4.79 -7.30
N GLY A 57 -0.76 -4.64 -6.78
CA GLY A 57 -0.52 -4.16 -5.43
C GLY A 57 -0.91 -5.16 -4.34
N VAL A 58 -0.95 -6.45 -4.64
CA VAL A 58 -1.12 -7.54 -3.65
C VAL A 58 0.11 -8.42 -3.67
N VAL A 59 0.61 -8.82 -2.49
CA VAL A 59 1.74 -9.75 -2.35
C VAL A 59 1.40 -10.87 -1.39
N HIS A 60 1.75 -12.09 -1.76
CA HIS A 60 1.62 -13.29 -0.95
C HIS A 60 2.88 -13.57 -0.14
N GLU A 61 2.75 -14.42 0.87
CA GLU A 61 3.85 -14.72 1.81
C GLU A 61 5.11 -15.25 1.10
N ASP A 62 4.96 -16.16 0.15
CA ASP A 62 6.10 -16.76 -0.55
C ASP A 62 6.84 -15.74 -1.42
N SER A 63 6.10 -14.96 -2.21
CA SER A 63 6.68 -13.85 -2.99
C SER A 63 7.34 -12.80 -2.08
N PHE A 64 6.75 -12.52 -0.92
CA PHE A 64 7.35 -11.62 0.06
C PHE A 64 8.69 -12.16 0.56
N LYS A 65 8.78 -13.46 0.90
CA LYS A 65 10.03 -14.11 1.32
C LYS A 65 11.10 -14.03 0.25
N ASP A 66 10.75 -14.26 -1.02
CA ASP A 66 11.69 -14.21 -2.14
C ASP A 66 12.25 -12.81 -2.37
N ILE A 67 11.41 -11.78 -2.26
CA ILE A 67 11.85 -10.38 -2.33
C ILE A 67 12.73 -10.05 -1.12
N TYR A 68 12.33 -10.51 0.07
CA TYR A 68 13.03 -10.22 1.32
C TYR A 68 14.40 -10.92 1.41
N ALA A 69 14.54 -12.12 0.83
CA ALA A 69 15.81 -12.83 0.73
C ALA A 69 16.89 -12.07 -0.05
N LYS A 70 16.49 -11.21 -0.99
CA LYS A 70 17.43 -10.38 -1.77
C LYS A 70 18.22 -9.39 -0.89
N PHE A 71 17.79 -9.09 0.33
CA PHE A 71 18.54 -8.26 1.30
C PHE A 71 19.61 -9.02 2.08
N PHE A 72 19.53 -10.36 2.08
CA PHE A 72 20.40 -11.21 2.88
C PHE A 72 21.13 -12.20 1.97
N PRO A 73 22.07 -11.74 1.11
CA PRO A 73 22.75 -12.60 0.15
C PRO A 73 23.52 -13.77 0.78
N HIS A 74 23.84 -13.69 2.07
CA HIS A 74 24.56 -14.72 2.83
C HIS A 74 23.73 -15.30 3.99
N GLY A 75 22.45 -14.92 4.15
CA GLY A 75 21.63 -15.28 5.30
C GLY A 75 20.30 -15.91 4.91
N ASN A 76 19.82 -16.87 5.71
CA ASN A 76 18.46 -17.39 5.56
C ASN A 76 17.48 -16.45 6.29
N SER A 77 16.85 -15.55 5.54
CA SER A 77 15.87 -14.61 6.08
C SER A 77 14.43 -15.14 6.08
N SER A 78 14.19 -16.39 5.66
CA SER A 78 12.84 -16.92 5.43
C SER A 78 11.96 -16.89 6.69
N LEU A 79 12.50 -17.33 7.84
CA LEU A 79 11.78 -17.33 9.10
C LEU A 79 11.49 -15.90 9.61
N TYR A 80 12.44 -14.99 9.44
CA TYR A 80 12.24 -13.60 9.83
C TYR A 80 11.22 -12.91 8.92
N ALA A 81 11.31 -13.16 7.61
CA ALA A 81 10.34 -12.68 6.62
C ALA A 81 8.92 -13.19 6.90
N HIS A 82 8.75 -14.42 7.38
CA HIS A 82 7.47 -14.95 7.82
C HIS A 82 6.87 -14.11 8.96
N TYR A 83 7.65 -13.80 10.00
CA TYR A 83 7.16 -12.99 11.12
C TYR A 83 6.85 -11.55 10.71
N VAL A 84 7.68 -10.96 9.85
CA VAL A 84 7.43 -9.63 9.30
C VAL A 84 6.15 -9.63 8.46
N PHE A 85 5.95 -10.64 7.60
CA PHE A 85 4.72 -10.78 6.81
C PHE A 85 3.49 -10.90 7.71
N LYS A 86 3.55 -11.76 8.75
CA LYS A 86 2.46 -11.92 9.72
C LYS A 86 2.13 -10.65 10.49
N ALA A 87 3.11 -9.78 10.73
CA ALA A 87 2.85 -8.47 11.34
C ALA A 87 2.05 -7.53 10.43
N PHE A 88 2.11 -7.72 9.11
CA PHE A 88 1.37 -6.95 8.11
C PHE A 88 0.06 -7.62 7.67
N ASP A 89 -0.03 -8.95 7.70
CA ASP A 89 -1.23 -9.74 7.41
C ASP A 89 -2.18 -9.77 8.63
N VAL A 90 -2.68 -8.59 9.02
CA VAL A 90 -3.58 -8.42 10.19
C VAL A 90 -4.85 -9.26 10.06
N ASN A 91 -5.34 -9.43 8.83
CA ASN A 91 -6.56 -10.18 8.55
C ASN A 91 -6.32 -11.68 8.38
N CYS A 92 -5.06 -12.13 8.46
CA CYS A 92 -4.66 -13.53 8.28
C CYS A 92 -5.19 -14.17 6.98
N ASN A 93 -5.27 -13.38 5.90
CA ASN A 93 -5.81 -13.83 4.62
C ASN A 93 -4.71 -14.34 3.67
N GLY A 94 -3.44 -14.36 4.11
CA GLY A 94 -2.31 -14.83 3.31
C GLY A 94 -1.87 -13.84 2.23
N SER A 95 -2.27 -12.57 2.35
CA SER A 95 -1.89 -11.51 1.42
C SER A 95 -1.78 -10.15 2.12
N ILE A 96 -0.85 -9.32 1.66
CA ILE A 96 -0.78 -7.92 2.12
C ILE A 96 -0.92 -7.01 0.89
N THR A 97 -1.68 -5.94 1.06
CA THR A 97 -1.86 -4.96 -0.01
C THR A 97 -0.72 -3.94 0.02
N PHE A 98 0.13 -3.99 -0.98
CA PHE A 98 1.16 -3.00 -1.25
C PHE A 98 0.60 -1.92 -2.20
N ARG A 99 0.01 -0.86 -1.64
CA ARG A 99 -0.45 0.28 -2.45
C ARG A 99 0.73 1.16 -2.85
N VAL A 100 1.25 0.95 -4.06
CA VAL A 100 2.14 1.91 -4.74
C VAL A 100 1.29 2.96 -5.41
N SER A 101 0.96 3.97 -4.66
CA SER A 101 0.26 5.10 -5.22
C SER A 101 1.21 6.08 -5.87
N GLY A 102 1.06 6.27 -7.18
CA GLY A 102 1.57 7.44 -7.88
C GLY A 102 3.09 7.44 -8.10
N THR A 103 3.45 7.10 -9.33
CA THR A 103 4.70 7.48 -10.00
C THR A 103 5.17 8.89 -9.65
N ALA A 104 6.41 9.06 -9.14
CA ALA A 104 7.31 10.15 -9.58
C ALA A 104 8.70 10.19 -8.93
N ASN A 105 8.89 9.84 -7.65
CA ASN A 105 10.12 10.31 -6.94
C ASN A 105 11.10 9.26 -6.41
N VAL A 106 10.86 7.95 -6.53
CA VAL A 106 11.87 6.95 -6.12
C VAL A 106 12.96 6.74 -7.19
N TYR A 107 12.70 7.19 -8.44
CA TYR A 107 13.59 7.02 -9.60
C TYR A 107 14.53 8.21 -9.87
N ARG A 108 14.41 9.34 -9.15
CA ARG A 108 15.42 10.41 -9.15
C ARG A 108 16.35 10.25 -7.95
#